data_AF-A0A178ZUN7-F1
#
_entry.id   AF-A0A178ZUN7-F1
#
_cell.length_a   1.000
_cell.length_b   1.000
_cell.length_c   1.000
_cell.angle_alpha   90.00
_cell.angle_beta   90.00
_cell.angle_gamma   90.00
#
_symmetry.space_group_name_H-M   'P 1'
#
loop_
_entity.id
_entity.type
_entity.pdbx_description
1 polymer ?
#
loop_
_entity_poly.entity_id
_entity_poly.type
_entity_poly.pdbx_seq_one_letter_code
_entity_poly.pdbx_strand_id
1 'polypeptide(L)'
;MVTTRAKGKAQGEGTAVANEGKTGTKRSRDEAPKTKTTEPKTKQQKKDQVGEVKKTTVKGARDDGGKEKDRKKASPKSTRDQKKLSGPHGQKIEKLLQHFGALPLSNTDLDHPDKATPETVLALLLNAILSSTRVSHSIAAKTTALVIKAGYHKLDVLKKSSWEERTQVLTEGGYTHYREKTATFMGQLAERVEEKYEGDLNTLVKTASQDPAKIRAELQKIKGIGDVGIDIFFTTAQHVWPCLAPWIDPRSLKTAEHIGLGSDVQALWEEVDQKPELMCRLACALMEWFGIMAEQTFHYEQRRLENDLVALVPFEPTVHAAPFVEMIKAHPEMFSYIPFPVINDEADFMKVYEGIHSSPADCLFAVLDKKQKKKVQEEEGLASSLKAAAEMGGNGNTFAGVVSLMATNPTNAVTEVGVMIFPAFQRTHVATNAIGLLLFWTLDPPAAGGLALRRVVWQTHAGNAVSRRTATRLGFEFEGIARWDRVFPRCRGSEVGLSAEALRVRNGTPGEEQPGRHTAVYSIVWDEWDDNKRPRIAALMMERK
;
A
#
# COMPACT_ATOMS: atom_id res chain seq x y z
N MET A 1 34.81 -5.02 -58.76
CA MET A 1 35.46 -4.21 -59.80
C MET A 1 35.27 -2.74 -59.47
N VAL A 2 36.38 -2.02 -59.38
CA VAL A 2 36.49 -0.57 -59.13
C VAL A 2 36.12 0.19 -60.40
N THR A 3 35.42 1.34 -60.27
CA THR A 3 35.62 2.60 -61.06
C THR A 3 34.55 3.65 -60.69
N THR A 4 34.91 4.71 -59.95
CA THR A 4 35.19 6.12 -60.37
C THR A 4 33.94 6.99 -60.64
N ARG A 5 33.70 8.08 -59.87
CA ARG A 5 34.13 9.52 -60.08
C ARG A 5 33.49 10.12 -61.37
N ALA A 6 32.97 11.34 -61.48
CA ALA A 6 33.25 12.63 -60.82
C ALA A 6 32.16 13.68 -61.19
N LYS A 7 31.82 14.60 -60.26
CA LYS A 7 31.97 16.09 -60.30
C LYS A 7 31.35 16.91 -61.46
N GLY A 8 30.54 17.89 -61.08
CA GLY A 8 30.47 19.23 -61.66
C GLY A 8 30.37 20.27 -60.53
N LYS A 9 31.24 21.30 -60.55
CA LYS A 9 31.50 22.29 -59.50
C LYS A 9 31.61 23.67 -60.16
N ALA A 10 30.99 24.71 -59.58
CA ALA A 10 31.36 26.14 -59.66
C ALA A 10 30.48 26.85 -58.61
N GLN A 11 30.92 27.29 -57.43
CA GLN A 11 31.98 28.23 -57.00
C GLN A 11 31.79 29.68 -57.44
N GLY A 12 31.72 30.57 -56.44
CA GLY A 12 31.69 32.03 -56.53
C GLY A 12 31.47 32.66 -55.14
N GLU A 13 32.54 32.74 -54.36
CA GLU A 13 32.65 33.33 -53.01
C GLU A 13 32.69 34.87 -53.04
N GLY A 14 32.40 35.48 -51.88
CA GLY A 14 32.68 36.89 -51.59
C GLY A 14 32.30 37.29 -50.15
N THR A 15 33.21 37.05 -49.21
CA THR A 15 33.28 37.57 -47.82
C THR A 15 33.53 39.10 -47.81
N ALA A 16 33.12 39.92 -46.82
CA ALA A 16 33.71 40.12 -45.49
C ALA A 16 33.01 41.35 -44.80
N VAL A 17 32.56 41.28 -43.54
CA VAL A 17 33.15 41.81 -42.27
C VAL A 17 32.57 43.16 -41.75
N ALA A 18 32.10 43.13 -40.48
CA ALA A 18 32.00 44.11 -39.35
C ALA A 18 31.97 45.65 -39.61
N ASN A 19 31.38 46.56 -38.80
CA ASN A 19 31.08 46.62 -37.37
C ASN A 19 30.15 47.84 -37.06
N GLU A 20 29.49 47.82 -35.89
CA GLU A 20 29.02 48.93 -35.02
C GLU A 20 28.17 50.15 -35.51
N GLY A 21 27.13 50.46 -34.72
CA GLY A 21 26.47 51.78 -34.70
C GLY A 21 25.14 51.85 -33.93
N LYS A 22 25.19 52.15 -32.62
CA LYS A 22 24.03 52.51 -31.78
C LYS A 22 23.47 53.90 -32.14
N THR A 23 22.16 54.09 -32.00
CA THR A 23 21.39 55.27 -31.52
C THR A 23 19.90 54.94 -31.74
N GLY A 24 18.91 55.16 -30.88
CA GLY A 24 18.78 55.95 -29.66
C GLY A 24 17.58 56.88 -29.81
N THR A 25 16.37 56.45 -29.40
CA THR A 25 15.24 57.39 -29.18
C THR A 25 14.40 57.01 -27.97
N LYS A 26 14.24 58.00 -27.08
CA LYS A 26 13.58 58.00 -25.76
C LYS A 26 12.07 58.27 -25.84
N ARG A 27 11.41 57.99 -24.70
CA ARG A 27 10.17 58.56 -24.07
C ARG A 27 8.98 57.59 -24.07
N SER A 28 8.18 57.44 -23.00
CA SER A 28 8.05 58.16 -21.72
C SER A 28 7.35 57.31 -20.65
N ARG A 29 7.69 57.58 -19.38
CA ARG A 29 6.93 57.26 -18.16
C ARG A 29 5.66 58.11 -18.10
N ASP A 30 4.63 57.58 -17.44
CA ASP A 30 3.66 58.19 -16.50
C ASP A 30 2.51 57.17 -16.36
N GLU A 31 1.80 56.95 -15.26
CA GLU A 31 1.79 57.36 -13.86
C GLU A 31 0.88 56.34 -13.14
N ALA A 32 1.11 56.07 -11.86
CA ALA A 32 0.21 55.29 -11.01
C ALA A 32 -0.50 56.24 -10.03
N PRO A 33 -1.73 55.96 -9.59
CA PRO A 33 -2.25 56.55 -8.35
C PRO A 33 -2.22 55.52 -7.21
N LYS A 34 -1.55 55.91 -6.12
CA LYS A 34 -1.76 55.41 -4.75
C LYS A 34 -2.81 56.29 -4.06
N THR A 35 -3.66 55.70 -3.23
CA THR A 35 -4.08 56.23 -1.90
C THR A 35 -4.89 55.14 -1.19
N LYS A 36 -4.37 54.54 -0.11
CA LYS A 36 -4.44 54.90 1.33
C LYS A 36 -5.62 54.24 2.07
N THR A 37 -5.26 53.20 2.81
CA THR A 37 -5.55 52.90 4.22
C THR A 37 -6.74 53.58 4.90
N THR A 38 -7.60 52.76 5.53
CA THR A 38 -8.19 53.03 6.86
C THR A 38 -8.78 51.75 7.44
N GLU A 39 -8.25 51.31 8.59
CA GLU A 39 -8.99 50.49 9.57
C GLU A 39 -10.04 51.36 10.26
N PRO A 40 -11.11 50.79 10.86
CA PRO A 40 -11.07 50.70 12.32
C PRO A 40 -11.80 49.50 12.97
N LYS A 41 -11.18 49.02 14.05
CA LYS A 41 -11.69 48.70 15.41
C LYS A 41 -13.13 48.17 15.60
N THR A 42 -13.15 46.95 16.15
CA THR A 42 -13.88 46.46 17.34
C THR A 42 -14.99 47.33 17.95
N LYS A 43 -16.18 46.75 18.13
CA LYS A 43 -17.01 46.97 19.34
C LYS A 43 -17.97 45.81 19.59
N GLN A 44 -17.90 45.30 20.82
CA GLN A 44 -18.88 44.46 21.49
C GLN A 44 -20.26 45.12 21.49
N GLN A 45 -21.32 44.32 21.46
CA GLN A 45 -22.46 44.53 22.34
C GLN A 45 -23.21 43.23 22.63
N LYS A 46 -23.49 43.06 23.91
CA LYS A 46 -24.15 41.97 24.62
C LYS A 46 -25.56 42.48 24.97
N LYS A 47 -26.62 41.67 24.83
CA LYS A 47 -27.71 41.44 25.81
C LYS A 47 -28.95 40.79 25.19
N ASP A 48 -29.23 39.58 25.69
CA ASP A 48 -30.45 39.16 26.41
C ASP A 48 -31.79 39.82 26.07
N GLN A 49 -32.77 38.99 25.68
CA GLN A 49 -33.98 38.63 26.45
C GLN A 49 -34.85 37.66 25.64
N VAL A 50 -35.11 36.44 26.13
CA VAL A 50 -36.29 35.99 26.91
C VAL A 50 -37.60 36.05 26.11
N GLY A 51 -38.19 34.87 25.91
CA GLY A 51 -39.52 34.66 25.33
C GLY A 51 -39.94 33.20 25.48
N GLU A 52 -40.59 32.93 26.60
CA GLU A 52 -41.06 31.64 27.11
C GLU A 52 -42.43 31.25 26.50
N VAL A 53 -42.83 29.97 26.70
CA VAL A 53 -44.20 29.42 26.68
C VAL A 53 -44.71 29.00 25.26
N LYS A 54 -45.27 27.80 24.98
CA LYS A 54 -46.20 26.94 25.73
C LYS A 54 -46.20 25.48 25.20
N LYS A 55 -46.34 24.53 26.14
CA LYS A 55 -46.86 23.17 25.93
C LYS A 55 -48.27 23.20 25.34
N THR A 56 -48.59 22.23 24.48
CA THR A 56 -49.94 21.67 24.44
C THR A 56 -49.87 20.15 24.28
N THR A 57 -50.46 19.48 25.26
CA THR A 57 -50.71 18.05 25.34
C THR A 57 -52.13 17.80 24.83
N VAL A 58 -52.36 16.78 24.01
CA VAL A 58 -53.69 16.14 23.92
C VAL A 58 -53.51 14.61 23.82
N LYS A 59 -54.26 13.93 24.68
CA LYS A 59 -54.45 12.48 24.83
C LYS A 59 -55.79 12.09 24.18
N GLY A 60 -55.89 10.82 23.77
CA GLY A 60 -57.14 10.08 23.54
C GLY A 60 -57.44 9.84 22.06
N ALA A 61 -57.91 8.69 21.58
CA ALA A 61 -58.40 7.47 22.22
C ALA A 61 -58.39 6.31 21.19
N ARG A 62 -58.67 5.11 21.69
CA ARG A 62 -58.77 3.78 21.06
C ARG A 62 -59.76 3.73 19.87
N ASP A 63 -59.55 2.89 18.85
CA ASP A 63 -60.15 1.54 18.81
C ASP A 63 -59.72 0.67 17.60
N ASP A 64 -59.70 -0.63 17.87
CA ASP A 64 -59.89 -1.85 17.06
C ASP A 64 -59.36 -2.10 15.62
N GLY A 65 -58.72 -3.27 15.50
CA GLY A 65 -59.18 -4.30 14.55
C GLY A 65 -58.31 -4.59 13.31
N GLY A 66 -57.57 -5.70 13.32
CA GLY A 66 -57.05 -6.30 12.07
C GLY A 66 -55.80 -7.17 12.22
N LYS A 67 -55.97 -8.43 12.64
CA LYS A 67 -54.95 -9.48 12.58
C LYS A 67 -54.64 -9.83 11.12
N GLU A 68 -53.36 -9.93 10.77
CA GLU A 68 -52.89 -11.10 10.02
C GLU A 68 -51.43 -11.42 10.39
N LYS A 69 -51.22 -12.71 10.70
CA LYS A 69 -49.96 -13.28 11.17
C LYS A 69 -49.10 -13.60 9.96
N ASP A 70 -47.79 -13.38 10.06
CA ASP A 70 -46.89 -14.44 9.64
C ASP A 70 -45.57 -14.48 10.42
N ARG A 71 -45.20 -15.72 10.76
CA ARG A 71 -44.18 -16.09 11.73
C ARG A 71 -42.77 -15.95 11.14
N LYS A 72 -41.89 -15.20 11.79
CA LYS A 72 -40.43 -15.45 11.75
C LYS A 72 -39.89 -15.68 13.15
N LYS A 73 -39.18 -16.81 13.29
CA LYS A 73 -38.58 -17.38 14.49
C LYS A 73 -37.75 -16.34 15.25
N ALA A 74 -37.98 -16.28 16.55
CA ALA A 74 -37.25 -15.46 17.51
C ALA A 74 -35.84 -16.02 17.74
N SER A 75 -34.83 -15.17 17.57
CA SER A 75 -33.51 -15.33 18.18
C SER A 75 -33.56 -14.70 19.59
N PRO A 76 -33.03 -15.36 20.63
CA PRO A 76 -33.12 -14.82 21.99
C PRO A 76 -32.18 -13.63 22.16
N LYS A 77 -32.76 -12.45 22.41
CA LYS A 77 -32.06 -11.28 22.94
C LYS A 77 -31.65 -11.59 24.39
N SER A 78 -30.37 -11.85 24.65
CA SER A 78 -29.79 -11.62 25.97
C SER A 78 -29.26 -10.19 26.01
N THR A 79 -30.04 -9.28 26.56
CA THR A 79 -29.53 -8.01 27.11
C THR A 79 -28.63 -8.34 28.30
N ARG A 80 -27.31 -8.34 28.08
CA ARG A 80 -26.32 -8.18 29.16
C ARG A 80 -25.99 -6.69 29.23
N ASP A 81 -26.25 -6.08 30.37
CA ASP A 81 -25.78 -4.74 30.72
C ASP A 81 -24.25 -4.68 30.58
N GLN A 82 -23.75 -4.15 29.47
CA GLN A 82 -22.33 -3.79 29.33
C GLN A 82 -22.13 -2.44 30.02
N LYS A 83 -21.50 -2.48 31.19
CA LYS A 83 -21.02 -1.29 31.88
C LYS A 83 -20.06 -0.53 30.95
N LYS A 84 -20.38 0.73 30.65
CA LYS A 84 -19.58 1.60 29.77
C LYS A 84 -18.20 1.85 30.40
N LEU A 85 -17.12 1.75 29.62
CA LEU A 85 -15.76 2.03 30.09
C LEU A 85 -15.67 3.52 30.48
N SER A 86 -15.29 3.80 31.74
CA SER A 86 -15.36 5.14 32.32
C SER A 86 -14.09 5.99 32.11
N GLY A 87 -13.06 5.45 31.45
CA GLY A 87 -11.81 6.16 31.17
C GLY A 87 -11.95 7.30 30.15
N PRO A 88 -10.97 8.23 30.09
CA PRO A 88 -10.99 9.36 29.15
C PRO A 88 -11.09 8.91 27.68
N HIS A 89 -10.55 7.74 27.33
CA HIS A 89 -10.66 7.16 25.99
C HIS A 89 -11.71 6.04 25.87
N GLY A 90 -12.58 5.84 26.88
CA GLY A 90 -13.51 4.72 26.96
C GLY A 90 -14.38 4.52 25.71
N GLN A 91 -14.90 5.60 25.11
CA GLN A 91 -15.66 5.50 23.85
C GLN A 91 -14.82 5.06 22.65
N LYS A 92 -13.54 5.42 22.61
CA LYS A 92 -12.63 5.07 21.50
C LYS A 92 -12.20 3.61 21.61
N ILE A 93 -11.88 3.17 22.82
CA ILE A 93 -11.60 1.77 23.13
C ILE A 93 -12.83 0.90 22.86
N GLU A 94 -14.04 1.30 23.28
CA GLU A 94 -15.27 0.58 22.96
C GLU A 94 -15.46 0.39 21.46
N LYS A 95 -15.20 1.42 20.64
CA LYS A 95 -15.28 1.32 19.18
C LYS A 95 -14.24 0.36 18.60
N LEU A 96 -13.00 0.41 19.08
CA LEU A 96 -11.94 -0.52 18.68
C LEU A 96 -12.30 -1.96 19.03
N LEU A 97 -12.77 -2.20 20.25
CA LEU A 97 -13.18 -3.52 20.72
C LEU A 97 -14.41 -4.06 19.98
N GLN A 98 -15.33 -3.18 19.57
CA GLN A 98 -16.48 -3.57 18.75
C GLN A 98 -16.09 -4.02 17.34
N HIS A 99 -15.04 -3.44 16.76
CA HIS A 99 -14.62 -3.74 15.38
C HIS A 99 -13.58 -4.89 15.32
N PHE A 100 -12.64 -4.93 16.26
CA PHE A 100 -11.46 -5.80 16.21
C PHE A 100 -11.23 -6.61 17.49
N GLY A 101 -12.06 -6.42 18.51
CA GLY A 101 -11.89 -7.07 19.81
C GLY A 101 -12.42 -8.50 19.84
N ALA A 102 -12.25 -9.32 18.81
CA ALA A 102 -12.52 -10.75 18.96
C ALA A 102 -11.46 -11.37 19.89
N LEU A 103 -11.81 -12.44 20.61
CA LEU A 103 -10.78 -13.19 21.33
C LEU A 103 -9.85 -13.87 20.31
N PRO A 104 -8.54 -13.95 20.58
CA PRO A 104 -7.61 -14.67 19.71
C PRO A 104 -8.12 -16.07 19.38
N LEU A 105 -8.05 -16.45 18.09
CA LEU A 105 -8.46 -17.76 17.58
C LEU A 105 -9.96 -18.10 17.71
N SER A 106 -10.81 -17.16 18.12
CA SER A 106 -12.27 -17.37 18.24
C SER A 106 -13.00 -17.63 16.92
N ASN A 107 -12.36 -17.36 15.79
CA ASN A 107 -12.86 -17.64 14.43
C ASN A 107 -12.36 -18.98 13.87
N THR A 108 -11.74 -19.83 14.69
CA THR A 108 -11.20 -21.14 14.30
C THR A 108 -12.02 -22.28 14.93
N ASP A 109 -11.72 -23.52 14.55
CA ASP A 109 -12.36 -24.72 15.11
C ASP A 109 -11.82 -25.10 16.52
N LEU A 110 -11.22 -24.15 17.24
CA LEU A 110 -10.65 -24.36 18.57
C LEU A 110 -11.75 -24.32 19.65
N ASP A 111 -11.80 -25.35 20.48
CA ASP A 111 -12.70 -25.43 21.62
C ASP A 111 -12.22 -24.55 22.80
N HIS A 112 -13.13 -23.77 23.38
CA HIS A 112 -12.87 -22.94 24.57
C HIS A 112 -11.59 -22.05 24.48
N PRO A 113 -11.50 -21.15 23.47
CA PRO A 113 -10.35 -20.26 23.30
C PRO A 113 -10.14 -19.25 24.45
N ASP A 114 -11.13 -19.13 25.34
CA ASP A 114 -11.12 -18.32 26.56
C ASP A 114 -10.47 -19.02 27.77
N LYS A 115 -10.10 -20.31 27.66
CA LYS A 115 -9.55 -21.10 28.77
C LYS A 115 -8.10 -21.52 28.52
N ALA A 116 -7.32 -21.56 29.59
CA ALA A 116 -5.94 -22.03 29.60
C ALA A 116 -5.85 -23.58 29.51
N THR A 117 -6.47 -24.19 28.50
CA THR A 117 -6.30 -25.62 28.21
C THR A 117 -4.96 -25.85 27.52
N PRO A 118 -4.37 -27.06 27.60
CA PRO A 118 -3.16 -27.40 26.85
C PRO A 118 -3.30 -27.12 25.35
N GLU A 119 -4.47 -27.44 24.79
CA GLU A 119 -4.86 -27.23 23.40
C GLU A 119 -4.86 -25.75 23.01
N THR A 120 -5.49 -24.90 23.82
CA THR A 120 -5.57 -23.45 23.54
C THR A 120 -4.20 -22.81 23.59
N VAL A 121 -3.37 -23.16 24.58
CA VAL A 121 -2.02 -22.58 24.71
C VAL A 121 -1.12 -23.05 23.56
N LEU A 122 -1.20 -24.32 23.15
CA LEU A 122 -0.46 -24.81 21.99
C LEU A 122 -0.93 -24.13 20.69
N ALA A 123 -2.23 -23.93 20.51
CA ALA A 123 -2.78 -23.21 19.37
C ALA A 123 -2.27 -21.76 19.30
N LEU A 124 -2.24 -21.04 20.44
CA LEU A 124 -1.71 -19.67 20.53
C LEU A 124 -0.21 -19.62 20.18
N LEU A 125 0.56 -20.60 20.63
CA LEU A 125 1.99 -20.68 20.30
C LEU A 125 2.22 -20.98 18.81
N LEU A 126 1.44 -21.90 18.23
CA LEU A 126 1.48 -22.18 16.79
C LEU A 126 1.10 -20.93 15.98
N ASN A 127 0.08 -20.20 16.39
CA ASN A 127 -0.31 -18.93 15.77
C ASN A 127 0.84 -17.91 15.81
N ALA A 128 1.53 -17.79 16.95
CA ALA A 128 2.66 -16.90 17.10
C ALA A 128 3.84 -17.29 16.20
N ILE A 129 4.15 -18.58 16.06
CA ILE A 129 5.19 -19.08 15.15
C ILE A 129 4.85 -18.69 13.71
N LEU A 130 3.62 -18.96 13.27
CA LEU A 130 3.16 -18.68 11.90
C LEU A 130 3.08 -17.19 11.58
N SER A 131 2.69 -16.37 12.56
CA SER A 131 2.52 -14.92 12.39
C SER A 131 3.82 -14.12 12.53
N SER A 132 4.91 -14.75 12.99
CA SER A 132 6.19 -14.08 13.22
C SER A 132 7.14 -14.06 12.02
N THR A 133 6.78 -14.73 10.92
CA THR A 133 7.59 -14.75 9.69
C THR A 133 7.13 -13.68 8.70
N ARG A 134 7.91 -13.48 7.62
CA ARG A 134 7.61 -12.49 6.57
C ARG A 134 6.53 -13.01 5.62
N VAL A 135 5.32 -13.18 6.13
CA VAL A 135 4.11 -13.53 5.37
C VAL A 135 3.00 -12.53 5.67
N SER A 136 1.97 -12.46 4.80
CA SER A 136 0.82 -11.60 5.07
C SER A 136 0.01 -12.09 6.27
N HIS A 137 -0.68 -11.17 6.96
CA HIS A 137 -1.58 -11.50 8.07
C HIS A 137 -2.68 -12.48 7.64
N SER A 138 -3.21 -12.32 6.41
CA SER A 138 -4.23 -13.22 5.86
C SER A 138 -3.72 -14.64 5.63
N ILE A 139 -2.47 -14.80 5.14
CA ILE A 139 -1.83 -16.12 4.98
C ILE A 139 -1.59 -16.74 6.35
N ALA A 140 -1.06 -15.99 7.32
CA ALA A 140 -0.83 -16.48 8.68
C ALA A 140 -2.15 -16.95 9.32
N ALA A 141 -3.19 -16.12 9.31
CA ALA A 141 -4.50 -16.45 9.88
C ALA A 141 -5.15 -17.67 9.20
N LYS A 142 -5.14 -17.73 7.86
CA LYS A 142 -5.64 -18.90 7.11
C LYS A 142 -4.86 -20.17 7.47
N THR A 143 -3.54 -20.07 7.54
CA THR A 143 -2.67 -21.22 7.86
C THR A 143 -2.91 -21.69 9.30
N THR A 144 -3.02 -20.78 10.26
CA THR A 144 -3.37 -21.10 11.66
C THR A 144 -4.71 -21.85 11.73
N ALA A 145 -5.73 -21.38 11.02
CA ALA A 145 -7.03 -22.04 10.99
C ALA A 145 -6.94 -23.47 10.42
N LEU A 146 -6.14 -23.69 9.37
CA LEU A 146 -5.92 -25.03 8.79
C LEU A 146 -5.12 -25.95 9.72
N VAL A 147 -4.10 -25.42 10.41
CA VAL A 147 -3.33 -26.16 11.43
C VAL A 147 -4.24 -26.59 12.58
N ILE A 148 -5.14 -25.71 13.03
CA ILE A 148 -6.14 -26.05 14.05
C ILE A 148 -7.12 -27.10 13.53
N LYS A 149 -7.63 -26.93 12.31
CA LYS A 149 -8.54 -27.88 11.66
C LYS A 149 -7.92 -29.26 11.46
N ALA A 150 -6.61 -29.33 11.18
CA ALA A 150 -5.85 -30.58 11.12
C ALA A 150 -5.63 -31.24 12.50
N GLY A 151 -6.05 -30.58 13.59
CA GLY A 151 -5.92 -31.08 14.95
C GLY A 151 -4.53 -30.87 15.56
N TYR A 152 -3.63 -30.14 14.93
CA TYR A 152 -2.24 -29.96 15.40
C TYR A 152 -2.10 -29.12 16.67
N HIS A 153 -3.17 -28.49 17.13
CA HIS A 153 -3.25 -27.91 18.47
C HIS A 153 -3.40 -28.97 19.57
N LYS A 154 -3.64 -30.24 19.21
CA LYS A 154 -3.63 -31.40 20.12
C LYS A 154 -2.28 -32.07 20.02
N LEU A 155 -1.58 -32.17 21.15
CA LEU A 155 -0.19 -32.63 21.19
C LEU A 155 -0.03 -34.04 20.60
N ASP A 156 -0.95 -34.96 20.89
CA ASP A 156 -0.86 -36.34 20.43
C ASP A 156 -1.01 -36.46 18.91
N VAL A 157 -1.86 -35.62 18.29
CA VAL A 157 -2.02 -35.54 16.85
C VAL A 157 -0.79 -34.92 16.20
N LEU A 158 -0.30 -33.79 16.75
CA LEU A 158 0.89 -33.13 16.23
C LEU A 158 2.12 -34.04 16.28
N LYS A 159 2.31 -34.77 17.38
CA LYS A 159 3.41 -35.73 17.54
C LYS A 159 3.34 -36.89 16.55
N LYS A 160 2.14 -37.43 16.30
CA LYS A 160 1.93 -38.54 15.36
C LYS A 160 2.04 -38.13 13.89
N SER A 161 1.89 -36.84 13.60
CA SER A 161 1.94 -36.34 12.22
C SER A 161 3.33 -36.53 11.59
N SER A 162 3.37 -36.81 10.29
CA SER A 162 4.61 -36.85 9.52
C SER A 162 5.08 -35.44 9.15
N TRP A 163 6.34 -35.32 8.74
CA TRP A 163 6.86 -34.05 8.23
C TRP A 163 6.15 -33.62 6.94
N GLU A 164 5.82 -34.57 6.07
CA GLU A 164 5.09 -34.36 4.82
C GLU A 164 3.67 -33.87 5.07
N GLU A 165 2.95 -34.46 6.03
CA GLU A 165 1.59 -34.04 6.40
C GLU A 165 1.58 -32.58 6.89
N ARG A 166 2.51 -32.23 7.79
CA ARG A 166 2.65 -30.85 8.28
C ARG A 166 2.98 -29.89 7.13
N THR A 167 3.89 -30.29 6.24
CA THR A 167 4.28 -29.49 5.08
C THR A 167 3.10 -29.26 4.13
N GLN A 168 2.24 -30.26 3.94
CA GLN A 168 1.04 -30.16 3.12
C GLN A 168 0.04 -29.16 3.71
N VAL A 169 -0.29 -29.27 5.00
CA VAL A 169 -1.21 -28.33 5.68
C VAL A 169 -0.71 -26.88 5.57
N LEU A 170 0.60 -26.66 5.76
CA LEU A 170 1.22 -25.34 5.59
C LEU A 170 1.13 -24.84 4.13
N THR A 171 1.27 -25.73 3.16
CA THR A 171 1.13 -25.41 1.72
C THR A 171 -0.30 -24.98 1.39
N GLU A 172 -1.31 -25.70 1.89
CA GLU A 172 -2.72 -25.35 1.71
C GLU A 172 -3.08 -23.97 2.29
N GLY A 173 -2.39 -23.58 3.36
CA GLY A 173 -2.46 -22.25 3.96
C GLY A 173 -1.82 -21.14 3.13
N GLY A 174 -1.05 -21.47 2.10
CA GLY A 174 -0.27 -20.50 1.31
C GLY A 174 1.09 -20.17 1.93
N TYR A 175 1.50 -20.91 2.96
CA TYR A 175 2.75 -20.71 3.69
C TYR A 175 3.96 -21.36 2.98
N THR A 176 4.02 -21.23 1.66
CA THR A 176 4.88 -22.07 0.80
C THR A 176 6.37 -21.84 1.00
N HIS A 177 6.82 -20.60 1.22
CA HIS A 177 8.25 -20.28 1.33
C HIS A 177 8.93 -20.85 2.59
N TYR A 178 8.17 -21.03 3.67
CA TYR A 178 8.69 -21.42 4.98
C TYR A 178 8.17 -22.80 5.46
N ARG A 179 7.29 -23.44 4.68
CA ARG A 179 6.60 -24.69 5.05
C ARG A 179 7.52 -25.79 5.59
N GLU A 180 8.64 -26.04 4.92
CA GLU A 180 9.53 -27.17 5.21
C GLU A 180 10.23 -26.97 6.57
N LYS A 181 10.78 -25.77 6.75
CA LYS A 181 11.44 -25.37 8.00
C LYS A 181 10.43 -25.31 9.16
N THR A 182 9.25 -24.76 8.93
CA THR A 182 8.20 -24.68 9.95
C THR A 182 7.62 -26.05 10.30
N ALA A 183 7.47 -26.97 9.34
CA ALA A 183 7.08 -28.35 9.59
C ALA A 183 8.10 -29.08 10.50
N THR A 184 9.39 -28.83 10.31
CA THR A 184 10.44 -29.33 11.22
C THR A 184 10.30 -28.74 12.61
N PHE A 185 10.11 -27.41 12.72
CA PHE A 185 9.92 -26.74 14.02
C PHE A 185 8.67 -27.21 14.76
N MET A 186 7.58 -27.47 14.06
CA MET A 186 6.35 -28.02 14.66
C MET A 186 6.57 -29.42 15.24
N GLY A 187 7.34 -30.28 14.58
CA GLY A 187 7.73 -31.59 15.12
C GLY A 187 8.59 -31.46 16.38
N GLN A 188 9.63 -30.61 16.33
CA GLN A 188 10.50 -30.32 17.47
C GLN A 188 9.75 -29.68 18.65
N LEU A 189 8.74 -28.86 18.35
CA LEU A 189 7.85 -28.29 19.37
C LEU A 189 7.09 -29.40 20.11
N ALA A 190 6.52 -30.37 19.39
CA ALA A 190 5.79 -31.47 20.01
C ALA A 190 6.67 -32.29 20.95
N GLU A 191 7.86 -32.68 20.49
CA GLU A 191 8.86 -33.39 21.31
C GLU A 191 9.20 -32.59 22.58
N ARG A 192 9.47 -31.29 22.43
CA ARG A 192 9.83 -30.43 23.55
C ARG A 192 8.68 -30.25 24.55
N VAL A 193 7.44 -30.12 24.08
CA VAL A 193 6.27 -29.98 24.94
C VAL A 193 6.05 -31.23 25.78
N GLU A 194 6.22 -32.39 25.18
CA GLU A 194 6.12 -33.66 25.90
C GLU A 194 7.25 -33.84 26.93
N GLU A 195 8.50 -33.67 26.51
CA GLU A 195 9.66 -33.96 27.36
C GLU A 195 9.88 -32.94 28.47
N LYS A 196 9.73 -31.64 28.16
CA LYS A 196 10.12 -30.57 29.07
C LYS A 196 8.94 -29.98 29.84
N TYR A 197 7.74 -30.03 29.25
CA TYR A 197 6.54 -29.39 29.79
C TYR A 197 5.46 -30.42 30.16
N GLU A 198 5.81 -31.72 30.25
CA GLU A 198 4.91 -32.81 30.64
C GLU A 198 3.62 -32.86 29.79
N GLY A 199 3.74 -32.46 28.52
CA GLY A 199 2.63 -32.40 27.58
C GLY A 199 1.74 -31.16 27.68
N ASP A 200 2.01 -30.25 28.62
CA ASP A 200 1.18 -29.06 28.88
C ASP A 200 2.04 -27.80 29.05
N LEU A 201 1.94 -26.89 28.08
CA LEU A 201 2.63 -25.60 28.11
C LEU A 201 2.22 -24.72 29.30
N ASN A 202 1.08 -24.95 29.95
CA ASN A 202 0.71 -24.23 31.19
C ASN A 202 1.68 -24.50 32.35
N THR A 203 2.48 -25.56 32.30
CA THR A 203 3.55 -25.81 33.27
C THR A 203 4.62 -24.71 33.27
N LEU A 204 4.79 -23.99 32.15
CA LEU A 204 5.69 -22.83 32.06
C LEU A 204 5.32 -21.75 33.08
N VAL A 205 4.04 -21.42 33.22
CA VAL A 205 3.58 -20.38 34.16
C VAL A 205 3.90 -20.76 35.59
N LYS A 206 3.73 -22.04 35.94
CA LYS A 206 4.04 -22.58 37.28
C LYS A 206 5.54 -22.56 37.55
N THR A 207 6.35 -23.11 36.65
CA THR A 207 7.81 -23.22 36.80
C THR A 207 8.51 -21.87 36.75
N ALA A 208 7.99 -20.93 35.96
CA ALA A 208 8.46 -19.55 35.92
C ALA A 208 7.98 -18.70 37.10
N SER A 209 7.21 -19.25 38.05
CA SER A 209 6.64 -18.51 39.18
C SER A 209 5.84 -17.27 38.74
N GLN A 210 5.10 -17.38 37.63
CA GLN A 210 4.32 -16.30 37.02
C GLN A 210 5.13 -15.06 36.60
N ASP A 211 6.45 -15.16 36.45
CA ASP A 211 7.33 -14.06 36.04
C ASP A 211 7.43 -13.98 34.50
N PRO A 212 6.94 -12.89 33.86
CA PRO A 212 6.99 -12.75 32.39
C PRO A 212 8.40 -12.82 31.81
N ALA A 213 9.43 -12.35 32.53
CA ALA A 213 10.81 -12.40 32.05
C ALA A 213 11.31 -13.85 31.98
N LYS A 214 10.97 -14.67 32.98
CA LYS A 214 11.29 -16.11 32.99
C LYS A 214 10.48 -16.88 31.95
N ILE A 215 9.19 -16.54 31.78
CA ILE A 215 8.36 -17.13 30.72
C ILE A 215 8.96 -16.85 29.34
N ARG A 216 9.36 -15.60 29.06
CA ARG A 216 10.05 -15.23 27.81
C ARG A 216 11.33 -16.04 27.63
N ALA A 217 12.17 -16.13 28.66
CA ALA A 217 13.43 -16.87 28.59
C ALA A 217 13.22 -18.37 28.28
N GLU A 218 12.15 -18.98 28.76
CA GLU A 218 11.81 -20.36 28.40
C GLU A 218 11.26 -20.48 26.98
N LEU A 219 10.39 -19.57 26.55
CA LEU A 219 9.86 -19.55 25.17
C LEU A 219 10.97 -19.34 24.13
N GLN A 220 11.98 -18.51 24.42
CA GLN A 220 13.14 -18.29 23.54
C GLN A 220 13.94 -19.58 23.26
N LYS A 221 13.79 -20.63 24.08
CA LYS A 221 14.45 -21.93 23.87
C LYS A 221 13.70 -22.81 22.87
N ILE A 222 12.46 -22.46 22.52
CA ILE A 222 11.66 -23.17 21.52
C ILE A 222 12.16 -22.79 20.12
N LYS A 223 12.41 -23.79 19.26
CA LYS A 223 12.86 -23.53 17.89
C LYS A 223 11.71 -22.97 17.06
N GLY A 224 12.02 -21.98 16.23
CA GLY A 224 11.04 -21.35 15.34
C GLY A 224 10.31 -20.14 15.92
N ILE A 225 10.54 -19.79 17.19
CA ILE A 225 10.01 -18.56 17.78
C ILE A 225 11.15 -17.59 18.12
N GLY A 226 11.10 -16.37 17.57
CA GLY A 226 11.98 -15.26 17.92
C GLY A 226 11.27 -14.23 18.80
N ASP A 227 11.93 -13.11 19.09
CA ASP A 227 11.36 -12.06 19.96
C ASP A 227 10.00 -11.56 19.47
N VAL A 228 9.84 -11.38 18.15
CA VAL A 228 8.55 -10.99 17.54
C VAL A 228 7.47 -12.04 17.78
N GLY A 229 7.79 -13.32 17.67
CA GLY A 229 6.83 -14.39 17.95
C GLY A 229 6.44 -14.42 19.42
N ILE A 230 7.38 -14.15 20.33
CA ILE A 230 7.07 -14.06 21.76
C ILE A 230 6.20 -12.84 22.06
N ASP A 231 6.44 -11.71 21.41
CA ASP A 231 5.59 -10.51 21.53
C ASP A 231 4.14 -10.81 21.11
N ILE A 232 3.96 -11.54 19.99
CA ILE A 232 2.64 -11.99 19.50
C ILE A 232 2.01 -12.97 20.48
N PHE A 233 2.79 -13.93 21.00
CA PHE A 233 2.30 -14.88 21.99
C PHE A 233 1.88 -14.16 23.29
N PHE A 234 2.67 -13.23 23.81
CA PHE A 234 2.32 -12.46 25.01
C PHE A 234 1.04 -11.65 24.79
N THR A 235 0.93 -11.01 23.61
CA THR A 235 -0.27 -10.27 23.20
C THR A 235 -1.52 -11.14 23.22
N THR A 236 -1.43 -12.33 22.62
CA THR A 236 -2.58 -13.22 22.42
C THR A 236 -2.84 -14.19 23.57
N ALA A 237 -1.90 -14.39 24.50
CA ALA A 237 -2.04 -15.32 25.63
C ALA A 237 -2.38 -14.64 26.95
N GLN A 238 -2.27 -13.31 27.08
CA GLN A 238 -2.49 -12.64 28.37
C GLN A 238 -3.91 -12.79 28.94
N HIS A 239 -4.92 -13.16 28.14
CA HIS A 239 -6.26 -13.46 28.64
C HIS A 239 -6.34 -14.83 29.34
N VAL A 240 -5.56 -15.81 28.89
CA VAL A 240 -5.48 -17.16 29.51
C VAL A 240 -4.34 -17.26 30.53
N TRP A 241 -3.29 -16.45 30.39
CA TRP A 241 -2.19 -16.29 31.34
C TRP A 241 -2.17 -14.85 31.90
N PRO A 242 -3.03 -14.53 32.90
CA PRO A 242 -3.15 -13.18 33.45
C PRO A 242 -1.85 -12.57 33.98
N CYS A 243 -0.86 -13.39 34.35
CA CYS A 243 0.45 -12.91 34.79
C CYS A 243 1.23 -12.14 33.71
N LEU A 244 0.82 -12.25 32.44
CA LEU A 244 1.39 -11.48 31.34
C LEU A 244 0.78 -10.07 31.22
N ALA A 245 -0.42 -9.83 31.79
CA ALA A 245 -1.08 -8.54 31.70
C ALA A 245 -0.49 -7.55 32.72
N PRO A 246 -0.38 -6.24 32.37
CA PRO A 246 -0.72 -5.65 31.08
C PRO A 246 0.45 -5.73 30.06
N TRP A 247 0.20 -6.35 28.89
CA TRP A 247 1.18 -6.40 27.80
C TRP A 247 0.65 -5.72 26.54
N ILE A 248 1.48 -4.84 25.96
CA ILE A 248 1.36 -4.31 24.59
C ILE A 248 2.75 -4.36 23.97
N ASP A 249 2.87 -4.93 22.78
CA ASP A 249 4.14 -4.95 22.07
C ASP A 249 4.55 -3.53 21.60
N PRO A 250 5.84 -3.27 21.37
CA PRO A 250 6.32 -1.94 21.01
C PRO A 250 5.68 -1.33 19.74
N ARG A 251 5.22 -2.14 18.77
CA ARG A 251 4.59 -1.64 17.54
C ARG A 251 3.13 -1.26 17.80
N SER A 252 2.40 -2.08 18.54
CA SER A 252 1.03 -1.77 18.95
C SER A 252 0.97 -0.53 19.87
N LEU A 253 2.01 -0.32 20.68
CA LEU A 253 2.09 0.88 21.54
C LEU A 253 2.28 2.17 20.74
N LYS A 254 3.10 2.15 19.68
CA LYS A 254 3.20 3.27 18.73
C LYS A 254 1.87 3.54 18.03
N THR A 255 1.11 2.48 17.73
CA THR A 255 -0.21 2.61 17.14
C THR A 255 -1.19 3.28 18.11
N ALA A 256 -1.18 2.87 19.38
CA ALA A 256 -1.97 3.49 20.44
C ALA A 256 -1.67 5.00 20.56
N GLU A 257 -0.39 5.38 20.55
CA GLU A 257 0.04 6.78 20.56
C GLU A 257 -0.45 7.53 19.32
N HIS A 258 -0.27 6.97 18.13
CA HIS A 258 -0.68 7.58 16.86
C HIS A 258 -2.20 7.83 16.80
N ILE A 259 -2.99 6.90 17.32
CA ILE A 259 -4.44 7.06 17.42
C ILE A 259 -4.84 7.83 18.69
N GLY A 260 -3.92 8.43 19.45
CA GLY A 260 -4.25 9.30 20.57
C GLY A 260 -4.85 8.58 21.79
N LEU A 261 -4.54 7.31 22.00
CA LEU A 261 -4.71 6.61 23.29
C LEU A 261 -3.50 6.79 24.21
N GLY A 262 -2.38 7.29 23.67
CA GLY A 262 -1.12 7.46 24.39
C GLY A 262 -0.23 6.22 24.38
N SER A 263 0.91 6.31 25.06
CA SER A 263 1.96 5.28 25.11
C SER A 263 2.20 4.73 26.53
N ASP A 264 1.36 5.09 27.50
CA ASP A 264 1.44 4.58 28.87
C ASP A 264 0.59 3.30 29.00
N VAL A 265 1.26 2.16 29.14
CA VAL A 265 0.61 0.84 29.28
C VAL A 265 -0.22 0.74 30.57
N GLN A 266 0.18 1.40 31.66
CA GLN A 266 -0.60 1.36 32.90
C GLN A 266 -1.88 2.19 32.78
N ALA A 267 -1.81 3.34 32.10
CA ALA A 267 -3.01 4.11 31.80
C ALA A 267 -4.00 3.29 30.95
N LEU A 268 -3.51 2.63 29.89
CA LEU A 268 -4.35 1.75 29.04
C LEU A 268 -4.95 0.58 29.83
N TRP A 269 -4.20 0.04 30.79
CA TRP A 269 -4.65 -1.03 31.67
C TRP A 269 -5.79 -0.60 32.60
N GLU A 270 -5.71 0.62 33.16
CA GLU A 270 -6.79 1.22 33.94
C GLU A 270 -8.05 1.47 33.08
N GLU A 271 -7.88 1.90 31.84
CA GLU A 271 -9.00 2.16 30.92
C GLU A 271 -9.80 0.92 30.55
N VAL A 272 -9.20 -0.26 30.65
CA VAL A 272 -9.85 -1.56 30.42
C VAL A 272 -10.25 -2.26 31.73
N ASP A 273 -10.49 -1.49 32.80
CA ASP A 273 -10.86 -1.96 34.14
C ASP A 273 -9.87 -2.99 34.73
N GLN A 274 -8.61 -2.99 34.30
CA GLN A 274 -7.61 -3.98 34.71
C GLN A 274 -8.06 -5.43 34.45
N LYS A 275 -8.79 -5.66 33.34
CA LYS A 275 -9.26 -6.99 32.93
C LYS A 275 -8.33 -7.58 31.87
N PRO A 276 -7.66 -8.71 32.13
CA PRO A 276 -6.71 -9.32 31.18
C PRO A 276 -7.35 -9.63 29.81
N GLU A 277 -8.62 -10.06 29.81
CA GLU A 277 -9.38 -10.30 28.58
C GLU A 277 -9.53 -9.03 27.73
N LEU A 278 -9.93 -7.91 28.34
CA LEU A 278 -10.11 -6.65 27.62
C LEU A 278 -8.78 -6.07 27.15
N MET A 279 -7.72 -6.24 27.94
CA MET A 279 -6.37 -5.83 27.54
C MET A 279 -5.83 -6.65 26.38
N CYS A 280 -6.03 -7.97 26.38
CA CYS A 280 -5.71 -8.83 25.26
C CYS A 280 -6.43 -8.37 23.98
N ARG A 281 -7.74 -8.13 24.07
CA ARG A 281 -8.56 -7.68 22.94
C ARG A 281 -8.13 -6.29 22.46
N LEU A 282 -7.77 -5.37 23.36
CA LEU A 282 -7.23 -4.06 22.99
C LEU A 282 -5.88 -4.19 22.28
N ALA A 283 -4.96 -5.00 22.81
CA ALA A 283 -3.65 -5.22 22.20
C ALA A 283 -3.77 -5.89 20.83
N CYS A 284 -4.67 -6.88 20.67
CA CYS A 284 -4.96 -7.49 19.37
C CYS A 284 -5.58 -6.48 18.39
N ALA A 285 -6.51 -5.64 18.85
CA ALA A 285 -7.11 -4.59 18.02
C ALA A 285 -6.08 -3.57 17.55
N LEU A 286 -5.10 -3.19 18.40
CA LEU A 286 -4.00 -2.30 18.02
C LEU A 286 -3.06 -2.97 17.01
N MET A 287 -2.78 -4.26 17.18
CA MET A 287 -1.99 -5.05 16.25
C MET A 287 -2.67 -5.17 14.87
N GLU A 288 -3.99 -5.43 14.84
CA GLU A 288 -4.78 -5.47 13.61
C GLU A 288 -4.94 -4.09 12.97
N TRP A 289 -5.14 -3.04 13.76
CA TRP A 289 -5.19 -1.66 13.26
C TRP A 289 -3.88 -1.25 12.60
N PHE A 290 -2.74 -1.64 13.18
CA PHE A 290 -1.43 -1.45 12.53
C PHE A 290 -1.36 -2.20 11.20
N GLY A 291 -1.82 -3.46 11.16
CA GLY A 291 -1.90 -4.25 9.92
C GLY A 291 -2.75 -3.58 8.84
N ILE A 292 -3.93 -3.06 9.21
CA ILE A 292 -4.85 -2.38 8.28
C ILE A 292 -4.30 -1.02 7.83
N MET A 293 -3.68 -0.25 8.72
CA MET A 293 -3.00 1.00 8.35
C MET A 293 -1.77 0.75 7.48
N ALA A 294 -1.09 -0.38 7.67
CA ALA A 294 0.02 -0.82 6.82
C ALA A 294 -0.45 -1.42 5.48
N GLU A 295 -1.68 -1.94 5.40
CA GLU A 295 -2.32 -2.42 4.17
C GLU A 295 -3.08 -1.30 3.41
N GLN A 296 -3.33 -0.14 4.03
CA GLN A 296 -4.02 1.01 3.44
C GLN A 296 -3.12 2.24 3.32
N THR A 297 -2.03 2.12 2.59
CA THR A 297 -1.15 3.25 2.30
C THR A 297 -1.47 3.96 1.00
N PHE A 298 -2.66 3.80 0.43
CA PHE A 298 -3.14 4.68 -0.64
C PHE A 298 -4.52 5.23 -0.26
N HIS A 299 -4.82 6.47 -0.66
CA HIS A 299 -6.10 7.14 -0.35
C HIS A 299 -7.34 6.38 -0.81
N TYR A 300 -7.19 5.47 -1.78
CA TYR A 300 -8.26 4.66 -2.35
C TYR A 300 -7.89 3.17 -2.32
N GLU A 301 -8.90 2.29 -2.42
CA GLU A 301 -8.68 0.85 -2.51
C GLU A 301 -7.88 0.48 -3.78
N GLN A 302 -6.73 -0.18 -3.61
CA GLN A 302 -5.93 -0.68 -4.73
C GLN A 302 -6.48 -2.03 -5.23
N ARG A 303 -7.51 -1.98 -6.08
CA ARG A 303 -8.11 -3.18 -6.65
C ARG A 303 -7.40 -3.65 -7.93
N ARG A 304 -7.53 -4.94 -8.26
CA ARG A 304 -7.13 -5.48 -9.56
C ARG A 304 -8.02 -4.88 -10.66
N LEU A 305 -7.39 -4.34 -11.71
CA LEU A 305 -8.08 -3.83 -12.91
C LEU A 305 -7.69 -4.71 -14.09
N GLU A 306 -8.62 -5.21 -14.88
CA GLU A 306 -8.26 -6.05 -16.03
C GLU A 306 -9.25 -6.02 -17.18
N ASN A 307 -8.78 -6.46 -18.34
CA ASN A 307 -9.58 -6.84 -19.49
C ASN A 307 -9.02 -8.13 -20.11
N ASP A 308 -9.44 -8.48 -21.33
CA ASP A 308 -8.98 -9.71 -22.00
C ASP A 308 -7.49 -9.71 -22.37
N LEU A 309 -6.85 -8.54 -22.38
CA LEU A 309 -5.49 -8.34 -22.89
C LEU A 309 -4.48 -8.15 -21.76
N VAL A 310 -4.82 -7.34 -20.75
CA VAL A 310 -3.91 -7.00 -19.65
C VAL A 310 -4.59 -7.04 -18.30
N ALA A 311 -3.79 -7.17 -17.25
CA ALA A 311 -4.21 -6.95 -15.88
C ALA A 311 -3.24 -6.00 -15.16
N LEU A 312 -3.79 -5.13 -14.33
CA LEU A 312 -3.08 -4.31 -13.35
C LEU A 312 -3.34 -4.91 -11.98
N VAL A 313 -2.29 -5.38 -11.33
CA VAL A 313 -2.36 -5.89 -9.95
C VAL A 313 -1.55 -4.99 -9.04
N PRO A 314 -1.98 -4.76 -7.78
CA PRO A 314 -1.14 -4.09 -6.80
C PRO A 314 0.26 -4.71 -6.80
N PHE A 315 1.28 -3.86 -6.75
CA PHE A 315 2.66 -4.32 -6.82
C PHE A 315 3.01 -5.07 -5.54
N GLU A 316 3.07 -6.40 -5.63
CA GLU A 316 3.54 -7.28 -4.56
C GLU A 316 5.09 -7.41 -4.61
N PRO A 317 5.85 -6.89 -3.64
CA PRO A 317 7.31 -6.91 -3.69
C PRO A 317 7.91 -8.30 -3.75
N THR A 318 7.33 -9.27 -3.04
CA THR A 318 7.83 -10.66 -3.01
C THR A 318 7.73 -11.35 -4.36
N VAL A 319 6.88 -10.85 -5.27
CA VAL A 319 6.67 -11.39 -6.62
C VAL A 319 7.35 -10.53 -7.67
N HIS A 320 7.24 -9.19 -7.57
CA HIS A 320 7.58 -8.30 -8.67
C HIS A 320 8.92 -7.58 -8.52
N ALA A 321 9.54 -7.53 -7.34
CA ALA A 321 10.77 -6.75 -7.12
C ALA A 321 11.97 -7.33 -7.91
N ALA A 322 12.29 -8.60 -7.72
CA ALA A 322 13.37 -9.28 -8.44
C ALA A 322 13.27 -9.12 -9.98
N PRO A 323 12.15 -9.48 -10.64
CA PRO A 323 12.04 -9.33 -12.09
C PRO A 323 12.06 -7.87 -12.54
N PHE A 324 11.51 -6.95 -11.75
CA PHE A 324 11.59 -5.52 -12.06
C PHE A 324 13.05 -5.04 -12.06
N VAL A 325 13.81 -5.39 -11.02
CA VAL A 325 15.24 -5.02 -10.90
C VAL A 325 16.08 -5.61 -12.03
N GLU A 326 15.85 -6.86 -12.39
CA GLU A 326 16.51 -7.48 -13.54
C GLU A 326 16.26 -6.71 -14.84
N MET A 327 15.00 -6.38 -15.12
CA MET A 327 14.60 -5.69 -16.34
C MET A 327 15.21 -4.29 -16.43
N ILE A 328 15.20 -3.52 -15.35
CA ILE A 328 15.74 -2.16 -15.35
C ILE A 328 17.28 -2.11 -15.35
N LYS A 329 17.94 -3.20 -14.95
CA LYS A 329 19.39 -3.40 -15.12
C LYS A 329 19.75 -3.74 -16.55
N ALA A 330 18.96 -4.59 -17.20
CA ALA A 330 19.13 -4.95 -18.60
C ALA A 330 18.86 -3.77 -19.55
N HIS A 331 17.98 -2.85 -19.13
CA HIS A 331 17.52 -1.72 -19.94
C HIS A 331 17.69 -0.36 -19.22
N PRO A 332 18.92 0.07 -18.89
CA PRO A 332 19.17 1.31 -18.17
C PRO A 332 18.71 2.56 -18.94
N GLU A 333 18.58 2.48 -20.28
CA GLU A 333 18.06 3.55 -21.14
C GLU A 333 16.59 3.90 -20.86
N MET A 334 15.84 3.03 -20.18
CA MET A 334 14.48 3.33 -19.76
C MET A 334 14.39 4.56 -18.86
N PHE A 335 15.46 4.88 -18.13
CA PHE A 335 15.53 6.05 -17.25
C PHE A 335 16.15 7.29 -17.90
N SER A 336 16.46 7.29 -19.20
CA SER A 336 17.08 8.44 -19.87
C SER A 336 16.33 9.76 -19.63
N TYR A 337 15.00 9.72 -19.42
CA TYR A 337 14.18 10.90 -19.14
C TYR A 337 13.49 10.88 -17.77
N ILE A 338 13.82 9.91 -16.91
CA ILE A 338 13.16 9.69 -15.62
C ILE A 338 14.20 9.92 -14.51
N PRO A 339 14.00 10.90 -13.62
CA PRO A 339 14.88 11.13 -12.48
C PRO A 339 14.62 10.06 -11.43
N PHE A 340 15.21 8.89 -11.61
CA PHE A 340 15.07 7.71 -10.75
C PHE A 340 16.43 7.37 -10.12
N PRO A 341 16.49 6.94 -8.85
CA PRO A 341 17.74 6.56 -8.22
C PRO A 341 18.38 5.35 -8.90
N VAL A 342 19.70 5.22 -8.73
CA VAL A 342 20.44 4.05 -9.24
C VAL A 342 20.04 2.84 -8.41
N ILE A 343 19.47 1.84 -9.06
CA ILE A 343 19.13 0.56 -8.44
C ILE A 343 20.20 -0.47 -8.82
N ASN A 344 20.97 -0.94 -7.83
CA ASN A 344 22.00 -1.96 -8.04
C ASN A 344 21.53 -3.36 -7.66
N ASP A 345 20.49 -3.49 -6.84
CA ASP A 345 19.90 -4.74 -6.38
C ASP A 345 18.47 -4.53 -5.87
N GLU A 346 17.84 -5.60 -5.41
CA GLU A 346 16.50 -5.55 -4.83
C GLU A 346 16.44 -4.70 -3.56
N ALA A 347 17.49 -4.68 -2.74
CA ALA A 347 17.49 -3.89 -1.52
C ALA A 347 17.45 -2.39 -1.82
N ASP A 348 18.15 -1.93 -2.86
CA ASP A 348 18.06 -0.55 -3.35
C ASP A 348 16.66 -0.21 -3.86
N PHE A 349 16.03 -1.13 -4.62
CA PHE A 349 14.67 -0.92 -5.09
C PHE A 349 13.66 -0.88 -3.94
N MET A 350 13.83 -1.74 -2.93
CA MET A 350 12.94 -1.79 -1.77
C MET A 350 12.94 -0.47 -0.98
N LYS A 351 14.05 0.27 -0.92
CA LYS A 351 14.08 1.62 -0.33
C LYS A 351 13.16 2.59 -1.08
N VAL A 352 13.13 2.51 -2.41
CA VAL A 352 12.24 3.34 -3.23
C VAL A 352 10.80 2.90 -3.07
N TYR A 353 10.56 1.59 -3.14
CA TYR A 353 9.23 1.02 -2.97
C TYR A 353 8.65 1.36 -1.59
N GLU A 354 9.45 1.31 -0.51
CA GLU A 354 9.01 1.69 0.83
C GLU A 354 8.58 3.17 0.91
N GLY A 355 9.25 4.06 0.15
CA GLY A 355 8.81 5.45 0.00
C GLY A 355 7.44 5.59 -0.68
N ILE A 356 7.19 4.81 -1.74
CA ILE A 356 5.88 4.77 -2.41
C ILE A 356 4.83 4.15 -1.48
N HIS A 357 5.15 2.99 -0.91
CA HIS A 357 4.27 2.21 -0.06
C HIS A 357 3.97 2.89 1.28
N SER A 358 4.72 3.89 1.73
CA SER A 358 4.40 4.64 2.95
C SER A 358 3.58 5.89 2.67
N SER A 359 3.40 6.27 1.40
CA SER A 359 2.74 7.50 1.00
C SER A 359 1.28 7.27 0.64
N PRO A 360 0.29 7.84 1.38
CA PRO A 360 -1.13 7.75 1.03
C PRO A 360 -1.47 8.33 -0.34
N ALA A 361 -0.56 9.14 -0.92
CA ALA A 361 -0.74 9.79 -2.20
C ALA A 361 -0.24 8.96 -3.39
N ASP A 362 0.50 7.87 -3.14
CA ASP A 362 1.20 7.13 -4.19
C ASP A 362 0.86 5.63 -4.13
N CYS A 363 0.74 5.00 -5.29
CA CYS A 363 0.61 3.55 -5.38
C CYS A 363 1.27 3.01 -6.65
N LEU A 364 1.61 1.72 -6.65
CA LEU A 364 2.28 1.05 -7.76
C LEU A 364 1.51 -0.21 -8.14
N PHE A 365 1.30 -0.40 -9.44
CA PHE A 365 0.72 -1.59 -10.02
C PHE A 365 1.72 -2.27 -10.95
N ALA A 366 1.77 -3.60 -10.88
CA ALA A 366 2.38 -4.42 -11.91
C ALA A 366 1.43 -4.61 -13.10
N VAL A 367 1.95 -4.42 -14.31
CA VAL A 367 1.23 -4.62 -15.57
C VAL A 367 1.53 -6.03 -16.07
N LEU A 368 0.50 -6.86 -16.22
CA LEU A 368 0.61 -8.22 -16.73
C LEU A 368 -0.02 -8.30 -18.12
N ASP A 369 0.72 -8.80 -19.11
CA ASP A 369 0.19 -9.18 -20.42
C ASP A 369 -0.43 -10.59 -20.36
N LYS A 370 -1.67 -10.72 -20.82
CA LYS A 370 -2.45 -11.97 -20.86
C LYS A 370 -2.34 -12.68 -22.22
N LYS A 371 -1.78 -12.04 -23.25
CA LYS A 371 -1.71 -12.58 -24.63
C LYS A 371 -0.42 -13.31 -24.97
N GLN A 372 0.74 -12.90 -24.45
CA GLN A 372 2.00 -13.59 -24.72
C GLN A 372 2.13 -14.94 -23.98
N LYS A 373 1.31 -15.93 -24.36
CA LYS A 373 1.55 -17.34 -24.04
C LYS A 373 2.36 -18.11 -25.11
N LYS A 374 2.71 -17.49 -26.25
CA LYS A 374 2.99 -18.27 -27.49
C LYS A 374 4.10 -17.81 -28.46
N LYS A 375 5.01 -16.88 -28.13
CA LYS A 375 6.06 -16.42 -29.09
C LYS A 375 7.51 -16.50 -28.60
N VAL A 376 7.82 -17.34 -27.63
CA VAL A 376 9.16 -17.40 -27.01
C VAL A 376 10.08 -18.45 -27.65
N GLN A 377 9.72 -19.05 -28.79
CA GLN A 377 10.48 -20.16 -29.37
C GLN A 377 11.49 -19.82 -30.48
N GLU A 378 11.58 -18.59 -31.04
CA GLU A 378 12.36 -18.43 -32.29
C GLU A 378 13.32 -17.21 -32.41
N GLU A 379 13.61 -16.43 -31.36
CA GLU A 379 14.66 -15.39 -31.46
C GLU A 379 15.72 -15.52 -30.35
N GLU A 380 16.84 -16.16 -30.70
CA GLU A 380 18.05 -16.29 -29.88
C GLU A 380 18.71 -14.91 -29.69
N GLY A 381 18.45 -14.28 -28.53
CA GLY A 381 19.11 -13.06 -28.10
C GLY A 381 18.22 -12.19 -27.20
N LEU A 382 16.94 -12.06 -27.54
CA LEU A 382 15.92 -11.32 -26.77
C LEU A 382 15.09 -12.25 -25.84
N ALA A 383 15.20 -13.56 -26.06
CA ALA A 383 14.39 -14.58 -25.40
C ALA A 383 14.70 -14.81 -23.90
N SER A 384 15.86 -14.44 -23.37
CA SER A 384 16.19 -14.71 -21.95
C SER A 384 15.46 -13.77 -20.99
N SER A 385 15.48 -12.46 -21.24
CA SER A 385 14.81 -11.44 -20.42
C SER A 385 13.28 -11.57 -20.46
N LEU A 386 12.74 -11.99 -21.61
CA LEU A 386 11.32 -12.29 -21.79
C LEU A 386 10.90 -13.61 -21.14
N LYS A 387 11.74 -14.65 -21.15
CA LYS A 387 11.50 -15.89 -20.38
C LYS A 387 11.46 -15.61 -18.88
N ALA A 388 12.43 -14.86 -18.36
CA ALA A 388 12.47 -14.47 -16.95
C ALA A 388 11.21 -13.70 -16.54
N ALA A 389 10.76 -12.72 -17.35
CA ALA A 389 9.52 -11.98 -17.11
C ALA A 389 8.23 -12.82 -17.26
N ALA A 390 8.25 -13.88 -18.07
CA ALA A 390 7.11 -14.77 -18.31
C ALA A 390 6.96 -15.87 -17.26
N GLU A 391 8.06 -16.38 -16.72
CA GLU A 391 8.07 -17.45 -15.71
C GLU A 391 7.71 -16.94 -14.31
N MET A 392 7.93 -15.64 -14.02
CA MET A 392 7.75 -15.06 -12.68
C MET A 392 6.36 -14.45 -12.40
N GLY A 393 5.47 -14.37 -13.39
CA GLY A 393 4.15 -13.72 -13.28
C GLY A 393 3.02 -14.55 -12.65
N GLY A 394 3.33 -15.68 -11.99
CA GLY A 394 2.42 -16.48 -11.16
C GLY A 394 0.99 -16.59 -11.71
N ASN A 395 0.81 -17.28 -12.86
CA ASN A 395 -0.45 -17.72 -13.51
C ASN A 395 -0.32 -17.84 -15.06
N GLY A 396 0.90 -17.75 -15.62
CA GLY A 396 1.14 -17.81 -17.07
C GLY A 396 0.83 -16.51 -17.82
N ASN A 397 0.75 -15.38 -17.11
CA ASN A 397 0.75 -14.03 -17.67
C ASN A 397 2.17 -13.46 -17.58
N THR A 398 2.57 -12.60 -18.52
CA THR A 398 3.92 -12.05 -18.59
C THR A 398 4.01 -10.68 -17.95
N PHE A 399 4.99 -10.44 -17.07
CA PHE A 399 5.20 -9.14 -16.45
C PHE A 399 5.74 -8.13 -17.47
N ALA A 400 4.93 -7.12 -17.81
CA ALA A 400 5.14 -6.25 -18.96
C ALA A 400 5.58 -4.81 -18.59
N GLY A 401 5.58 -4.47 -17.31
CA GLY A 401 5.98 -3.16 -16.81
C GLY A 401 5.24 -2.77 -15.54
N VAL A 402 5.33 -1.51 -15.16
CA VAL A 402 4.64 -0.93 -14.01
C VAL A 402 3.90 0.35 -14.38
N VAL A 403 2.82 0.62 -13.67
CA VAL A 403 2.11 1.92 -13.70
C VAL A 403 1.86 2.37 -12.27
N SER A 404 1.89 3.68 -12.03
CA SER A 404 1.68 4.27 -10.72
C SER A 404 0.62 5.35 -10.76
N LEU A 405 -0.05 5.55 -9.62
CA LEU A 405 -0.69 6.82 -9.30
C LEU A 405 0.21 7.55 -8.32
N MET A 406 0.40 8.84 -8.50
CA MET A 406 1.30 9.65 -7.69
C MET A 406 0.70 11.00 -7.34
N ALA A 407 1.15 11.59 -6.24
CA ALA A 407 0.71 12.91 -5.77
C ALA A 407 -0.83 13.02 -5.71
N THR A 408 -1.49 11.92 -5.38
CA THR A 408 -2.95 11.85 -5.29
C THR A 408 -3.45 12.74 -4.17
N ASN A 409 -4.37 13.63 -4.50
CA ASN A 409 -4.95 14.57 -3.56
C ASN A 409 -6.48 14.39 -3.55
N PRO A 410 -7.06 13.81 -2.49
CA PRO A 410 -8.49 13.55 -2.41
C PRO A 410 -9.30 14.85 -2.29
N THR A 411 -8.77 15.87 -1.60
CA THR A 411 -9.43 17.18 -1.45
C THR A 411 -9.64 17.86 -2.80
N ASN A 412 -8.64 17.81 -3.67
CA ASN A 412 -8.71 18.40 -5.00
C ASN A 412 -9.27 17.41 -6.05
N ALA A 413 -9.42 16.14 -5.68
CA ALA A 413 -9.78 15.03 -6.56
C ALA A 413 -8.87 14.95 -7.79
N VAL A 414 -7.54 14.97 -7.56
CA VAL A 414 -6.51 14.93 -8.62
C VAL A 414 -5.53 13.80 -8.37
N THR A 415 -5.05 13.15 -9.44
CA THR A 415 -3.91 12.23 -9.39
C THR A 415 -2.98 12.47 -10.57
N GLU A 416 -1.70 12.11 -10.43
CA GLU A 416 -0.75 11.94 -11.55
C GLU A 416 -0.66 10.46 -11.92
N VAL A 417 -0.50 10.15 -13.20
CA VAL A 417 -0.19 8.78 -13.67
C VAL A 417 1.28 8.67 -14.08
N GLY A 418 1.96 7.66 -13.56
CA GLY A 418 3.30 7.24 -13.98
C GLY A 418 3.23 5.95 -14.78
N VAL A 419 4.04 5.82 -15.83
CA VAL A 419 4.02 4.65 -16.72
C VAL A 419 5.43 4.23 -17.12
N MET A 420 5.73 2.95 -16.96
CA MET A 420 6.96 2.32 -17.39
C MET A 420 6.68 0.95 -17.99
N ILE A 421 6.64 0.87 -19.32
CA ILE A 421 6.43 -0.39 -20.05
C ILE A 421 7.79 -0.91 -20.54
N PHE A 422 8.06 -2.18 -20.29
CA PHE A 422 9.33 -2.81 -20.67
C PHE A 422 9.49 -2.85 -22.20
N PRO A 423 10.72 -2.76 -22.73
CA PRO A 423 10.96 -2.56 -24.17
C PRO A 423 10.23 -3.54 -25.09
N ALA A 424 10.20 -4.83 -24.72
CA ALA A 424 9.53 -5.86 -25.50
C ALA A 424 7.99 -5.71 -25.62
N PHE A 425 7.38 -4.92 -24.73
CA PHE A 425 5.94 -4.62 -24.72
C PHE A 425 5.63 -3.22 -25.22
N GLN A 426 6.65 -2.40 -25.52
CA GLN A 426 6.43 -1.07 -26.08
C GLN A 426 5.84 -1.15 -27.50
N ARG A 427 5.01 -0.17 -27.84
CA ARG A 427 4.30 -0.10 -29.13
C ARG A 427 3.36 -1.30 -29.41
N THR A 428 3.05 -2.11 -28.41
CA THR A 428 2.03 -3.18 -28.46
C THR A 428 0.66 -2.67 -27.96
N HIS A 429 -0.24 -3.58 -27.57
CA HIS A 429 -1.51 -3.26 -26.92
C HIS A 429 -1.35 -2.87 -25.44
N VAL A 430 -0.25 -3.25 -24.78
CA VAL A 430 -0.09 -3.20 -23.31
C VAL A 430 -0.30 -1.79 -22.76
N ALA A 431 0.49 -0.81 -23.23
CA ALA A 431 0.42 0.56 -22.69
C ALA A 431 -0.97 1.19 -22.83
N THR A 432 -1.61 1.01 -23.99
CA THR A 432 -2.93 1.59 -24.29
C THR A 432 -3.99 1.02 -23.35
N ASN A 433 -3.97 -0.30 -23.13
CA ASN A 433 -4.93 -0.97 -22.27
C ASN A 433 -4.67 -0.71 -20.79
N ALA A 434 -3.41 -0.74 -20.34
CA ALA A 434 -3.05 -0.43 -18.95
C ALA A 434 -3.47 0.99 -18.56
N ILE A 435 -3.13 1.98 -19.38
CA ILE A 435 -3.49 3.38 -19.11
C ILE A 435 -5.00 3.58 -19.23
N GLY A 436 -5.66 2.95 -20.20
CA GLY A 436 -7.11 3.02 -20.35
C GLY A 436 -7.88 2.48 -19.14
N LEU A 437 -7.45 1.35 -18.56
CA LEU A 437 -8.01 0.80 -17.32
C LEU A 437 -7.84 1.77 -16.14
N LEU A 438 -6.66 2.40 -16.00
CA LEU A 438 -6.45 3.43 -14.97
C LEU A 438 -7.34 4.65 -15.18
N LEU A 439 -7.49 5.13 -16.41
CA LEU A 439 -8.36 6.26 -16.73
C LEU A 439 -9.82 5.95 -16.43
N PHE A 440 -10.30 4.76 -16.79
CA PHE A 440 -11.65 4.31 -16.45
C PHE A 440 -11.84 4.29 -14.94
N TRP A 441 -10.90 3.69 -14.21
CA TRP A 441 -11.01 3.66 -12.75
C TRP A 441 -10.93 5.05 -12.10
N THR A 442 -10.07 5.94 -12.57
CA THR A 442 -9.86 7.25 -11.94
C THR A 442 -10.96 8.26 -12.27
N LEU A 443 -11.47 8.28 -13.50
CA LEU A 443 -12.41 9.29 -13.98
C LEU A 443 -13.88 8.82 -14.01
N ASP A 444 -14.15 7.51 -14.15
CA ASP A 444 -15.55 7.05 -14.15
C ASP A 444 -16.26 7.38 -12.82
N PRO A 445 -17.58 7.59 -12.83
CA PRO A 445 -18.33 7.81 -11.61
C PRO A 445 -18.37 6.55 -10.71
N PRO A 446 -18.60 6.70 -9.40
CA PRO A 446 -18.77 5.56 -8.48
C PRO A 446 -19.83 4.55 -8.92
N ALA A 447 -20.90 5.00 -9.59
CA ALA A 447 -21.93 4.13 -10.15
C ALA A 447 -21.42 3.17 -11.23
N ALA A 448 -20.35 3.54 -11.94
CA ALA A 448 -19.63 2.69 -12.89
C ALA A 448 -18.38 2.03 -12.26
N GLY A 449 -18.24 2.17 -10.94
CA GLY A 449 -17.12 1.63 -10.17
C GLY A 449 -15.85 2.47 -10.24
N GLY A 450 -15.87 3.72 -10.73
CA GLY A 450 -14.71 4.61 -10.72
C GLY A 450 -14.62 5.52 -9.49
N LEU A 451 -13.58 6.34 -9.42
CA LEU A 451 -13.29 7.24 -8.30
C LEU A 451 -13.90 8.64 -8.46
N ALA A 452 -14.43 9.00 -9.64
CA ALA A 452 -14.86 10.36 -9.98
C ALA A 452 -13.83 11.44 -9.65
N LEU A 453 -12.55 11.19 -9.93
CA LEU A 453 -11.53 12.23 -9.83
C LEU A 453 -11.85 13.33 -10.86
N ARG A 454 -11.57 14.58 -10.48
CA ARG A 454 -11.75 15.74 -11.36
C ARG A 454 -10.70 15.78 -12.46
N ARG A 455 -9.53 15.18 -12.22
CA ARG A 455 -8.35 15.39 -13.06
C ARG A 455 -7.31 14.27 -12.92
N VAL A 456 -6.81 13.82 -14.06
CA VAL A 456 -5.64 12.93 -14.15
C VAL A 456 -4.53 13.66 -14.91
N VAL A 457 -3.35 13.74 -14.31
CA VAL A 457 -2.18 14.47 -14.84
C VAL A 457 -1.17 13.48 -15.40
N TRP A 458 -0.56 13.84 -16.53
CA TRP A 458 0.62 13.17 -17.07
C TRP A 458 1.79 14.16 -17.12
N GLN A 459 2.89 13.83 -16.46
CA GLN A 459 4.11 14.64 -16.49
C GLN A 459 5.25 13.88 -17.15
N THR A 460 6.04 14.58 -17.97
CA THR A 460 7.24 13.99 -18.58
C THR A 460 8.31 15.05 -18.82
N HIS A 461 9.57 14.63 -19.01
CA HIS A 461 10.63 15.55 -19.40
C HIS A 461 10.24 16.27 -20.70
N ALA A 462 10.47 17.58 -20.80
CA ALA A 462 10.03 18.38 -21.96
C ALA A 462 10.63 17.87 -23.29
N GLY A 463 11.84 17.32 -23.24
CA GLY A 463 12.53 16.67 -24.36
C GLY A 463 12.08 15.24 -24.70
N ASN A 464 11.26 14.58 -23.86
CA ASN A 464 10.82 13.21 -24.10
C ASN A 464 9.67 13.16 -25.12
N ALA A 465 10.01 13.27 -26.40
CA ALA A 465 9.03 13.30 -27.49
C ALA A 465 8.16 12.04 -27.57
N VAL A 466 8.67 10.87 -27.16
CA VAL A 466 7.91 9.60 -27.19
C VAL A 466 6.80 9.59 -26.14
N SER A 467 7.11 9.98 -24.90
CA SER A 467 6.13 10.08 -23.82
C SER A 467 5.09 11.15 -24.12
N ARG A 468 5.51 12.32 -24.63
CA ARG A 468 4.61 13.39 -25.07
C ARG A 468 3.60 12.93 -26.14
N ARG A 469 4.08 12.28 -27.21
CA ARG A 469 3.18 11.71 -28.24
C ARG A 469 2.23 10.66 -27.67
N THR A 470 2.68 9.88 -26.68
CA THR A 470 1.84 8.86 -26.04
C THR A 470 0.70 9.51 -25.25
N ALA A 471 0.99 10.54 -24.44
CA ALA A 471 -0.02 11.30 -23.71
C ALA A 471 -1.07 11.90 -24.66
N THR A 472 -0.63 12.60 -25.72
CA THR A 472 -1.53 13.19 -26.72
C THR A 472 -2.39 12.14 -27.44
N ARG A 473 -1.80 11.00 -27.83
CA ARG A 473 -2.54 9.91 -28.48
C ARG A 473 -3.66 9.39 -27.60
N LEU A 474 -3.41 9.27 -26.30
CA LEU A 474 -4.36 8.82 -25.28
C LEU A 474 -5.31 9.93 -24.81
N GLY A 475 -5.35 11.08 -25.49
CA GLY A 475 -6.34 12.13 -25.25
C GLY A 475 -6.02 13.08 -24.11
N PHE A 476 -4.83 13.01 -23.51
CA PHE A 476 -4.37 14.05 -22.59
C PHE A 476 -4.07 15.34 -23.37
N GLU A 477 -4.59 16.46 -22.88
CA GLU A 477 -4.38 17.80 -23.43
C GLU A 477 -3.12 18.43 -22.87
N PHE A 478 -2.35 19.12 -23.72
CA PHE A 478 -1.13 19.80 -23.31
C PHE A 478 -1.44 21.14 -22.65
N GLU A 479 -0.89 21.37 -21.46
CA GLU A 479 -1.16 22.60 -20.70
C GLU A 479 0.03 23.56 -20.64
N GLY A 480 1.26 23.03 -20.74
CA GLY A 480 2.44 23.87 -20.73
C GLY A 480 3.73 23.16 -20.33
N ILE A 481 4.80 23.97 -20.23
CA ILE A 481 6.13 23.55 -19.77
C ILE A 481 6.44 24.27 -18.46
N ALA A 482 6.53 23.51 -17.37
CA ALA A 482 7.13 23.97 -16.12
C ALA A 482 8.65 24.03 -16.30
N ARG A 483 9.19 25.25 -16.41
CA ARG A 483 10.63 25.50 -16.57
C ARG A 483 11.32 25.30 -15.22
N TRP A 484 12.46 24.61 -15.23
CA TRP A 484 13.27 24.30 -14.04
C TRP A 484 12.46 23.66 -12.90
N ASP A 485 11.52 22.78 -13.27
CA ASP A 485 10.56 22.15 -12.35
C ASP A 485 11.22 21.20 -11.35
N ARG A 486 12.19 20.40 -11.80
CA ARG A 486 12.86 19.39 -10.96
C ARG A 486 14.36 19.38 -11.18
N VAL A 487 15.08 18.88 -10.19
CA VAL A 487 16.47 18.44 -10.37
C VAL A 487 16.48 17.13 -11.17
N PHE A 488 17.46 16.96 -12.04
CA PHE A 488 17.69 15.75 -12.82
C PHE A 488 19.03 15.14 -12.42
N PRO A 489 19.05 14.13 -11.52
CA PRO A 489 20.28 13.57 -10.99
C PRO A 489 21.18 13.00 -12.10
N ARG A 490 22.50 13.23 -12.02
CA ARG A 490 23.48 12.77 -13.03
C ARG A 490 23.62 11.23 -13.12
N CYS A 491 22.95 10.47 -12.26
CA CYS A 491 23.28 9.09 -11.94
C CYS A 491 23.05 8.09 -13.10
N ARG A 492 22.20 8.38 -14.10
CA ARG A 492 22.10 7.68 -15.40
C ARG A 492 21.45 8.63 -16.43
N GLY A 493 22.01 8.73 -17.64
CA GLY A 493 21.40 9.52 -18.74
C GLY A 493 21.51 11.04 -18.61
N SER A 494 22.60 11.53 -17.99
CA SER A 494 22.83 12.96 -17.67
C SER A 494 22.83 13.93 -18.86
N GLU A 495 22.85 13.44 -20.10
CA GLU A 495 22.92 14.26 -21.31
C GLU A 495 21.66 15.10 -21.56
N VAL A 496 20.49 14.67 -21.07
CA VAL A 496 19.22 15.38 -21.32
C VAL A 496 18.92 16.45 -20.28
N GLY A 497 19.67 16.47 -19.17
CA GLY A 497 19.54 17.46 -18.12
C GLY A 497 20.05 18.83 -18.58
N LEU A 498 19.37 19.89 -18.16
CA LEU A 498 19.81 21.26 -18.43
C LEU A 498 21.02 21.59 -17.57
N SER A 499 22.07 22.12 -18.18
CA SER A 499 23.26 22.52 -17.46
C SER A 499 22.94 23.56 -16.38
N ALA A 500 23.33 23.25 -15.14
CA ALA A 500 23.21 24.15 -13.99
C ALA A 500 24.51 24.92 -13.70
N GLU A 501 25.49 24.89 -14.61
CA GLU A 501 26.80 25.53 -14.39
C GLU A 501 26.69 27.05 -14.19
N ALA A 502 25.85 27.73 -14.99
CA ALA A 502 25.60 29.15 -14.81
C ALA A 502 24.93 29.46 -13.46
N LEU A 503 24.09 28.56 -12.95
CA LEU A 503 23.44 28.69 -11.64
C LEU A 503 24.47 28.50 -10.51
N ARG A 504 25.34 27.50 -10.63
CA ARG A 504 26.45 27.24 -9.71
C ARG A 504 27.34 28.47 -9.59
N VAL A 505 27.80 29.02 -10.72
CA VAL A 505 28.64 30.22 -10.76
C VAL A 505 27.93 31.42 -10.14
N ARG A 506 26.65 31.62 -10.45
CA ARG A 506 25.85 32.71 -9.87
C ARG A 506 25.73 32.59 -8.34
N ASN A 507 25.49 31.39 -7.82
CA ASN A 507 25.20 31.17 -6.41
C ASN A 507 26.45 30.95 -5.55
N GLY A 508 27.61 30.69 -6.16
CA GLY A 508 28.83 30.34 -5.44
C GLY A 508 28.72 29.00 -4.71
N THR A 509 27.82 28.11 -5.13
CA THR A 509 27.62 26.80 -4.48
C THR A 509 28.90 25.96 -4.57
N PRO A 510 29.45 25.48 -3.44
CA PRO A 510 30.56 24.52 -3.46
C PRO A 510 30.11 23.17 -4.06
N GLY A 511 30.96 22.55 -4.87
CA GLY A 511 30.67 21.27 -5.52
C GLY A 511 29.96 21.39 -6.88
N GLU A 512 29.53 20.26 -7.45
CA GLU A 512 28.81 20.24 -8.72
C GLU A 512 27.30 20.46 -8.52
N GLU A 513 26.75 21.49 -9.13
CA GLU A 513 25.30 21.71 -9.18
C GLU A 513 24.64 20.66 -10.10
N GLN A 514 23.55 20.05 -9.62
CA GLN A 514 22.85 19.02 -10.37
C GLN A 514 22.09 19.63 -11.57
N PRO A 515 22.02 18.94 -12.73
CA PRO A 515 21.26 19.42 -13.88
C PRO A 515 19.79 19.65 -13.56
N GLY A 516 19.15 20.57 -14.29
CA GLY A 516 17.72 20.86 -14.18
C GLY A 516 16.87 20.06 -15.18
N ARG A 517 15.58 19.91 -14.89
CA ARG A 517 14.58 19.33 -15.78
C ARG A 517 13.46 20.34 -16.03
N HIS A 518 13.08 20.49 -17.30
CA HIS A 518 11.79 21.06 -17.67
C HIS A 518 10.75 19.96 -17.75
N THR A 519 9.56 20.21 -17.22
CA THR A 519 8.47 19.22 -17.23
C THR A 519 7.35 19.70 -18.17
N ALA A 520 7.03 18.88 -19.17
CA ALA A 520 5.82 19.05 -19.95
C ALA A 520 4.64 18.42 -19.19
N VAL A 521 3.57 19.19 -19.02
CA VAL A 521 2.38 18.81 -18.25
C VAL A 521 1.20 18.62 -19.21
N TYR A 522 0.48 17.51 -19.04
CA TYR A 522 -0.75 17.21 -19.75
C TYR A 522 -1.82 16.76 -18.77
N SER A 523 -3.10 16.84 -19.13
CA SER A 523 -4.19 16.33 -18.29
C SER A 523 -5.40 15.82 -19.07
N ILE A 524 -6.23 15.04 -18.38
CA ILE A 524 -7.64 14.82 -18.73
C ILE A 524 -8.45 15.28 -17.52
N VAL A 525 -9.55 16.00 -17.78
CA VAL A 525 -10.49 16.50 -16.78
C VAL A 525 -11.85 15.84 -16.92
N TRP A 526 -12.59 15.75 -15.81
CA TRP A 526 -13.84 15.00 -15.70
C TRP A 526 -14.95 15.48 -16.63
N ASP A 527 -15.02 16.78 -16.92
CA ASP A 527 -16.04 17.42 -17.76
C ASP A 527 -15.80 17.20 -19.27
N GLU A 528 -14.64 16.67 -19.65
CA GLU A 528 -14.37 16.17 -21.01
C GLU A 528 -14.53 14.64 -21.12
N TRP A 529 -14.69 13.96 -19.99
CA TRP A 529 -14.55 12.51 -19.90
C TRP A 529 -15.66 11.76 -20.61
N ASP A 530 -16.91 11.93 -20.16
CA ASP A 530 -18.04 11.09 -20.58
C ASP A 530 -18.37 11.25 -22.07
N ASP A 531 -18.40 12.49 -22.55
CA ASP A 531 -18.92 12.80 -23.90
C ASP A 531 -17.92 12.58 -25.04
N ASN A 532 -16.60 12.57 -24.74
CA ASN A 532 -15.58 12.57 -25.80
C ASN A 532 -14.39 11.64 -25.50
N LYS A 533 -13.76 11.79 -24.33
CA LYS A 533 -12.48 11.11 -24.06
C LYS A 533 -12.69 9.63 -23.75
N ARG A 534 -13.69 9.29 -22.94
CA ARG A 534 -13.98 7.91 -22.53
C ARG A 534 -14.30 7.00 -23.72
N PRO A 535 -15.22 7.33 -24.65
CA PRO A 535 -15.49 6.49 -25.82
C PRO A 535 -14.28 6.34 -26.74
N ARG A 536 -13.48 7.41 -26.91
CA ARG A 536 -12.26 7.38 -27.71
C ARG A 536 -11.20 6.44 -27.11
N ILE A 537 -11.01 6.46 -25.79
CA ILE A 537 -10.11 5.53 -25.11
C ILE A 537 -10.60 4.08 -25.26
N ALA A 538 -11.90 3.85 -25.09
CA ALA A 538 -12.49 2.53 -25.31
C ALA A 538 -12.21 2.02 -26.75
N ALA A 539 -12.39 2.87 -27.77
CA ALA A 539 -12.10 2.52 -29.15
C ALA A 539 -10.61 2.18 -29.36
N LEU A 540 -9.68 2.99 -28.82
CA LEU A 540 -8.24 2.71 -28.90
C LEU A 540 -7.84 1.38 -28.24
N MET A 541 -8.48 1.04 -27.11
CA MET A 541 -8.28 -0.25 -26.44
C MET A 541 -8.79 -1.42 -27.29
N MET A 542 -9.88 -1.24 -28.03
CA MET A 542 -10.43 -2.26 -28.93
C MET A 542 -9.64 -2.44 -30.24
N GLU A 543 -9.05 -1.36 -30.77
CA GLU A 543 -8.25 -1.41 -32.01
C GLU A 543 -6.91 -2.13 -31.82
N ARG A 544 -6.30 -2.00 -30.63
CA ARG A 544 -5.03 -2.65 -30.28
C ARG A 544 -5.29 -3.93 -29.49
N LYS A 545 -5.72 -4.99 -30.16
CA LYS A 545 -5.87 -6.36 -29.61
C LYS A 545 -4.63 -7.22 -29.72
#